data_AF-A0A9D8BP82-F1
#
_entry.id   AF-A0A9D8BP82-F1
#
_cell.length_a   1.000
_cell.length_b   1.000
_cell.length_c   1.000
_cell.angle_alpha   90.00
_cell.angle_beta   90.00
_cell.angle_gamma   90.00
#
_symmetry.space_group_name_H-M   'P 1'
#
loop_
_entity.id
_entity.type
_entity.pdbx_description
1 polymer ?
#
loop_
_entity_poly.entity_id
_entity_poly.type
_entity_poly.pdbx_seq_one_letter_code
_entity_poly.pdbx_strand_id
1 'polypeptide(L)'
;MRRSSNSLIVACALLVASMARWAAAEARLQGDWIVIGGKGNTLESVARDLGEPEILSFDPETGWAASARSMRVTGDLTIGGPATSGTTFRFANTLEFDVAKCGQAQIVLALDGDSEGPRLVIENSRIGAVRTEAGNDACRLEGNIVGVAAGHLALRGSAISGNFVVRATGGDIEIADSLVSTSSHMGISLAGASLSHTQIARLRSLDHKIYGMEIGSLGRLSDMSDGPDRSDSAVTLEQCTLRGGGADLHVRGRTTVIALDCDLDSMRFAGQGGAVRRQWTVAVRTPSPGCRVVAESEKGTALPERVEARADESGVARLALTEYVARAGGDVYLRAGRNDATPHRLTVYSADGNKIIGQLANYRVLARGQEVRIP
;
A
#
# COMPACT_ATOMS: atom_id res chain seq x y z
N MET A 1 40.95 -33.10 -41.26
CA MET A 1 40.09 -32.88 -40.09
C MET A 1 40.69 -31.78 -39.22
N ARG A 2 40.08 -30.58 -39.18
CA ARG A 2 40.28 -29.50 -38.17
C ARG A 2 39.62 -28.21 -38.70
N ARG A 3 38.30 -28.09 -38.57
CA ARG A 3 37.56 -26.82 -38.67
C ARG A 3 36.20 -27.00 -37.97
N SER A 4 36.13 -26.75 -36.66
CA SER A 4 34.84 -26.63 -35.94
C SER A 4 34.94 -25.97 -34.56
N SER A 5 35.91 -25.07 -34.32
CA SER A 5 36.09 -24.45 -32.99
C SER A 5 35.70 -22.98 -32.92
N ASN A 6 35.49 -22.29 -34.05
CA ASN A 6 35.23 -20.85 -34.03
C ASN A 6 33.74 -20.49 -33.88
N SER A 7 32.82 -21.36 -34.30
CA SER A 7 31.38 -21.06 -34.24
C SER A 7 30.79 -21.16 -32.83
N LEU A 8 31.37 -22.01 -31.96
CA LEU A 8 30.90 -22.19 -30.58
C LEU A 8 31.29 -21.01 -29.68
N ILE A 9 32.46 -20.40 -29.92
CA ILE A 9 32.96 -19.26 -29.15
C ILE A 9 32.14 -17.99 -29.45
N VAL A 10 31.77 -17.77 -30.71
CA VAL A 10 30.93 -16.62 -31.10
C VAL A 10 29.50 -16.76 -30.55
N ALA A 11 28.95 -17.98 -30.52
CA ALA A 11 27.63 -18.23 -29.94
C ALA A 11 27.61 -18.03 -28.41
N CYS A 12 28.64 -18.48 -27.68
CA CYS A 12 28.77 -18.21 -26.24
C CYS A 12 29.02 -16.72 -25.95
N ALA A 13 29.80 -16.01 -26.77
CA ALA A 13 30.03 -14.57 -26.58
C ALA A 13 28.76 -13.75 -26.83
N LEU A 14 27.91 -14.13 -27.79
CA LEU A 14 26.61 -13.49 -28.02
C LEU A 14 25.59 -13.84 -26.92
N LEU A 15 25.61 -15.06 -26.38
CA LEU A 15 24.78 -15.45 -25.24
C LEU A 15 25.19 -14.72 -23.96
N VAL A 16 26.50 -14.62 -23.66
CA VAL A 16 27.02 -13.84 -22.54
C VAL A 16 26.80 -12.34 -22.74
N ALA A 17 26.89 -11.79 -23.95
CA ALA A 17 26.56 -10.38 -24.21
C ALA A 17 25.04 -10.11 -24.15
N SER A 18 24.19 -11.10 -24.48
CA SER A 18 22.74 -11.01 -24.32
C SER A 18 22.28 -11.22 -22.86
N MET A 19 23.03 -12.00 -22.08
CA MET A 19 22.83 -12.16 -20.63
C MET A 19 23.48 -11.03 -19.81
N ALA A 20 24.55 -10.40 -20.31
CA ALA A 20 25.15 -9.18 -19.77
C ALA A 20 24.40 -7.90 -20.19
N ARG A 21 23.35 -8.05 -21.01
CA ARG A 21 22.29 -7.04 -21.19
C ARG A 21 21.26 -7.05 -20.06
N TRP A 22 21.58 -7.69 -18.93
CA TRP A 22 21.16 -7.18 -17.63
C TRP A 22 21.87 -5.85 -17.43
N ALA A 23 21.23 -4.77 -17.88
CA ALA A 23 21.77 -3.42 -17.81
C ALA A 23 22.26 -3.15 -16.38
N ALA A 24 23.56 -2.88 -16.26
CA ALA A 24 24.16 -2.39 -15.04
C ALA A 24 23.37 -1.18 -14.52
N ALA A 25 23.48 -0.90 -13.22
CA ALA A 25 23.01 0.35 -12.65
C ALA A 25 23.39 1.53 -13.57
N GLU A 26 22.39 2.30 -13.99
CA GLU A 26 22.57 3.42 -14.91
C GLU A 26 21.79 4.62 -14.38
N ALA A 27 22.52 5.65 -13.95
CA ALA A 27 21.96 6.95 -13.64
C ALA A 27 22.46 7.97 -14.68
N ARG A 28 21.55 8.76 -15.25
CA ARG A 28 21.90 9.84 -16.18
C ARG A 28 21.00 11.04 -16.04
N LEU A 29 21.49 12.19 -16.45
CA LEU A 29 20.70 13.42 -16.52
C LEU A 29 19.95 13.48 -17.85
N GLN A 30 18.66 13.82 -17.80
CA GLN A 30 17.85 14.10 -18.97
C GLN A 30 16.94 15.31 -18.70
N GLY A 31 17.42 16.49 -19.09
CA GLY A 31 16.76 17.75 -18.73
C GLY A 31 16.77 17.95 -17.22
N ASP A 32 15.60 18.21 -16.63
CA ASP A 32 15.45 18.40 -15.17
C ASP A 32 15.29 17.10 -14.37
N TRP A 33 15.55 15.95 -15.00
CA TRP A 33 15.36 14.63 -14.40
C TRP A 33 16.67 13.87 -14.23
N ILE A 34 16.81 13.22 -13.08
CA ILE A 34 17.70 12.08 -12.89
C ILE A 34 16.93 10.85 -13.37
N VAL A 35 17.38 10.23 -14.46
CA VAL A 35 16.80 9.00 -15.01
C VAL A 35 17.60 7.82 -14.49
N ILE A 36 16.91 6.86 -13.87
CA ILE A 36 17.48 5.70 -13.19
C ILE A 36 16.99 4.43 -13.88
N GLY A 37 17.87 3.82 -14.65
CA GLY A 37 17.67 2.57 -15.37
C GLY A 37 18.52 1.43 -14.81
N GLY A 38 18.32 0.23 -15.34
CA GLY A 38 19.04 -0.97 -14.89
C GLY A 38 18.59 -1.47 -13.51
N LYS A 39 19.24 -2.53 -13.01
CA LYS A 39 18.87 -3.15 -11.72
C LYS A 39 19.86 -2.79 -10.61
N GLY A 40 19.37 -2.80 -9.37
CA GLY A 40 20.22 -2.69 -8.17
C GLY A 40 20.72 -1.29 -7.84
N ASN A 41 20.08 -0.22 -8.34
CA ASN A 41 20.50 1.14 -7.98
C ASN A 41 20.16 1.45 -6.51
N THR A 42 21.08 2.10 -5.81
CA THR A 42 20.90 2.75 -4.51
C THR A 42 21.16 4.25 -4.63
N LEU A 43 20.79 5.05 -3.64
CA LEU A 43 21.13 6.48 -3.65
C LEU A 43 22.63 6.73 -3.77
N GLU A 44 23.44 5.92 -3.10
CA GLU A 44 24.89 5.99 -3.18
C GLU A 44 25.40 5.70 -4.59
N SER A 45 24.92 4.62 -5.23
CA SER A 45 25.36 4.29 -6.60
C SER A 45 24.91 5.36 -7.58
N VAL A 46 23.68 5.87 -7.47
CA VAL A 46 23.17 6.93 -8.35
C VAL A 46 23.99 8.21 -8.20
N ALA A 47 24.29 8.64 -6.97
CA ALA A 47 25.12 9.81 -6.72
C ALA A 47 26.54 9.63 -7.30
N ARG A 48 27.12 8.44 -7.12
CA ARG A 48 28.45 8.09 -7.64
C ARG A 48 28.47 8.07 -9.17
N ASP A 49 27.45 7.49 -9.80
CA ASP A 49 27.34 7.35 -11.26
C ASP A 49 27.10 8.71 -11.94
N LEU A 50 26.34 9.60 -11.30
CA LEU A 50 26.15 10.97 -11.78
C LEU A 50 27.45 11.77 -11.66
N GLY A 51 28.15 11.69 -10.53
CA GLY A 51 29.38 12.45 -10.29
C GLY A 51 29.17 13.97 -10.13
N GLU A 52 27.92 14.42 -10.02
CA GLU A 52 27.50 15.84 -9.94
C GLU A 52 26.87 16.11 -8.56
N PRO A 53 27.66 16.37 -7.51
CA PRO A 53 27.19 16.49 -6.12
C PRO A 53 26.22 17.66 -5.89
N GLU A 54 26.23 18.68 -6.76
CA GLU A 54 25.28 19.79 -6.74
C GLU A 54 23.89 19.40 -7.28
N ILE A 55 23.79 18.27 -8.00
CA ILE A 55 22.52 17.71 -8.47
C ILE A 55 22.01 16.65 -7.51
N LEU A 56 22.88 15.70 -7.15
CA LEU A 56 22.59 14.67 -6.16
C LEU A 56 23.82 14.42 -5.30
N SER A 57 23.77 14.86 -4.05
CA SER A 57 24.77 14.53 -3.05
C SER A 57 24.34 13.31 -2.24
N PHE A 58 25.30 12.52 -1.78
CA PHE A 58 25.10 11.43 -0.84
C PHE A 58 26.22 11.42 0.19
N ASP A 59 25.85 11.44 1.46
CA ASP A 59 26.76 11.28 2.59
C ASP A 59 26.68 9.84 3.11
N PRO A 60 27.73 9.01 2.90
CA PRO A 60 27.73 7.62 3.33
C PRO A 60 27.80 7.44 4.85
N GLU A 61 28.24 8.45 5.61
CA GLU A 61 28.31 8.35 7.07
C GLU A 61 26.92 8.49 7.70
N THR A 62 26.10 9.39 7.15
CA THR A 62 24.76 9.67 7.68
C THR A 62 23.64 9.00 6.91
N GLY A 63 23.92 8.47 5.70
CA GLY A 63 22.91 7.94 4.79
C GLY A 63 22.00 9.02 4.20
N TRP A 64 22.38 10.30 4.33
CA TRP A 64 21.59 11.43 3.85
C TRP A 64 21.95 11.77 2.40
N ALA A 65 20.93 12.01 1.58
CA ALA A 65 21.08 12.43 0.20
C ALA A 65 20.21 13.66 -0.07
N ALA A 66 20.78 14.68 -0.73
CA ALA A 66 20.04 15.82 -1.22
C ALA A 66 19.98 15.83 -2.75
N SER A 67 18.75 15.91 -3.28
CA SER A 67 18.50 16.02 -4.71
C SER A 67 17.95 17.40 -5.07
N ALA A 68 18.61 18.08 -6.00
CA ALA A 68 18.11 19.32 -6.60
C ALA A 68 17.17 19.06 -7.79
N ARG A 69 16.99 17.77 -8.18
CA ARG A 69 16.23 17.36 -9.37
C ARG A 69 15.21 16.28 -9.05
N SER A 70 14.20 16.16 -9.91
CA SER A 70 13.23 15.06 -9.83
C SER A 70 13.84 13.76 -10.37
N MET A 71 13.28 12.63 -9.95
CA MET A 71 13.76 11.30 -10.33
C MET A 71 12.73 10.57 -11.20
N ARG A 72 13.19 9.99 -12.31
CA ARG A 72 12.41 9.07 -13.13
C ARG A 72 13.03 7.69 -13.03
N VAL A 73 12.30 6.75 -12.45
CA VAL A 73 12.72 5.37 -12.27
C VAL A 73 12.12 4.52 -13.39
N THR A 74 12.98 3.95 -14.22
CA THR A 74 12.62 3.05 -15.34
C THR A 74 13.19 1.65 -15.16
N GLY A 75 14.17 1.49 -14.27
CA GLY A 75 14.67 0.22 -13.74
C GLY A 75 14.35 0.07 -12.24
N ASP A 76 15.34 -0.32 -11.44
CA ASP A 76 15.18 -0.51 -9.99
C ASP A 76 15.91 0.58 -9.21
N LEU A 77 15.23 1.20 -8.24
CA LEU A 77 15.83 2.06 -7.22
C LEU A 77 15.44 1.57 -5.82
N THR A 78 16.44 1.37 -4.96
CA THR A 78 16.25 1.13 -3.53
C THR A 78 16.78 2.30 -2.72
N ILE A 79 15.91 2.88 -1.90
CA ILE A 79 16.24 3.92 -0.92
C ILE A 79 16.18 3.28 0.47
N GLY A 80 17.32 3.24 1.15
CA GLY A 80 17.40 2.61 2.46
C GLY A 80 17.91 1.18 2.41
N GLY A 81 17.46 0.38 3.37
CA GLY A 81 17.88 -1.01 3.55
C GLY A 81 17.17 -1.65 4.74
N PRO A 82 17.33 -2.97 4.93
CA PRO A 82 16.68 -3.68 6.03
C PRO A 82 17.05 -3.07 7.39
N ALA A 83 16.08 -3.02 8.31
CA ALA A 83 16.32 -2.50 9.65
C ALA A 83 17.44 -3.30 10.35
N THR A 84 18.53 -2.63 10.71
CA THR A 84 19.58 -3.24 11.53
C THR A 84 19.10 -3.28 12.98
N SER A 85 19.03 -4.48 13.56
CA SER A 85 18.61 -4.66 14.95
C SER A 85 19.49 -3.85 15.90
N GLY A 86 18.90 -2.97 16.71
CA GLY A 86 19.59 -2.23 17.76
C GLY A 86 19.71 -0.72 17.58
N THR A 87 19.28 -0.16 16.43
CA THR A 87 19.19 1.30 16.28
C THR A 87 17.79 1.80 16.65
N THR A 88 17.71 2.65 17.66
CA THR A 88 16.52 3.43 18.00
C THR A 88 16.19 4.34 16.83
N PHE A 89 15.22 3.95 15.99
CA PHE A 89 14.50 4.80 15.03
C PHE A 89 15.36 5.84 14.29
N ARG A 90 16.53 5.47 13.77
CA ARG A 90 17.22 6.27 12.75
C ARG A 90 16.95 5.61 11.41
N PHE A 91 16.31 6.33 10.51
CA PHE A 91 16.17 5.89 9.12
C PHE A 91 17.56 5.56 8.57
N ALA A 92 17.68 4.42 7.89
CA ALA A 92 18.95 3.94 7.34
C ALA A 92 19.47 4.90 6.25
N ASN A 93 18.57 5.41 5.41
CA ASN A 93 18.88 6.47 4.46
C ASN A 93 17.75 7.52 4.43
N THR A 94 18.08 8.76 4.09
CA THR A 94 17.12 9.85 3.88
C THR A 94 17.37 10.47 2.52
N LEU A 95 16.32 10.56 1.69
CA LEU A 95 16.32 11.38 0.47
C LEU A 95 15.54 12.66 0.74
N GLU A 96 16.21 13.79 0.58
CA GLU A 96 15.61 15.11 0.71
C GLU A 96 15.70 15.88 -0.61
N PHE A 97 14.57 16.37 -1.09
CA PHE A 97 14.53 17.24 -2.26
C PHE A 97 14.75 18.70 -1.83
N ASP A 98 15.78 19.34 -2.39
CA ASP A 98 16.04 20.77 -2.24
C ASP A 98 15.39 21.52 -3.42
N VAL A 99 14.06 21.61 -3.37
CA VAL A 99 13.26 22.32 -4.37
C VAL A 99 12.89 23.70 -3.86
N ALA A 100 12.82 24.69 -4.76
CA ALA A 100 12.43 26.05 -4.37
C ALA A 100 10.90 26.18 -4.18
N LYS A 101 10.12 25.43 -4.96
CA LYS A 101 8.65 25.50 -4.99
C LYS A 101 8.02 24.13 -4.77
N CYS A 102 6.85 24.15 -4.13
CA CYS A 102 6.04 22.95 -3.93
C CYS A 102 5.58 22.36 -5.27
N GLY A 103 5.58 21.03 -5.39
CA GLY A 103 5.19 20.31 -6.60
C GLY A 103 6.30 20.12 -7.62
N GLN A 104 7.48 20.67 -7.35
CA GLN A 104 8.67 20.44 -8.18
C GLN A 104 9.37 19.13 -7.85
N ALA A 105 9.23 18.61 -6.63
CA ALA A 105 9.86 17.34 -6.26
C ALA A 105 8.97 16.18 -6.70
N GLN A 106 9.49 15.38 -7.62
CA GLN A 106 8.78 14.22 -8.16
C GLN A 106 9.70 13.00 -8.19
N ILE A 107 9.13 11.86 -7.82
CA ILE A 107 9.67 10.55 -8.17
C ILE A 107 8.60 9.87 -9.01
N VAL A 108 8.92 9.52 -10.25
CA VAL A 108 7.97 8.89 -11.18
C VAL A 108 8.49 7.53 -11.62
N LEU A 109 7.69 6.50 -11.38
CA LEU A 109 7.87 5.16 -11.93
C LEU A 109 7.10 5.09 -13.25
N ALA A 110 7.85 4.98 -14.35
CA ALA A 110 7.30 4.89 -15.70
C ALA A 110 7.94 3.73 -16.47
N LEU A 111 7.15 3.07 -17.31
CA LEU A 111 7.68 2.09 -18.27
C LEU A 111 8.46 2.82 -19.36
N ASP A 112 9.66 2.31 -19.63
CA ASP A 112 10.39 2.57 -20.88
C ASP A 112 10.48 1.25 -21.65
N GLY A 113 9.74 1.12 -22.77
CA GLY A 113 9.78 -0.06 -23.63
C GLY A 113 9.26 -1.35 -22.98
N ASP A 114 9.84 -2.51 -23.36
CA ASP A 114 9.42 -3.87 -22.96
C ASP A 114 10.11 -4.38 -21.67
N SER A 115 10.37 -3.51 -20.69
CA SER A 115 11.05 -3.90 -19.44
C SER A 115 10.12 -4.61 -18.44
N GLU A 116 10.67 -5.32 -17.44
CA GLU A 116 9.92 -5.99 -16.34
C GLU A 116 9.14 -5.01 -15.43
N GLY A 117 9.03 -3.72 -15.80
CA GLY A 117 8.41 -2.68 -15.01
C GLY A 117 9.39 -2.06 -14.01
N PRO A 118 9.35 -0.73 -13.80
CA PRO A 118 10.21 -0.07 -12.83
C PRO A 118 9.87 -0.47 -11.40
N ARG A 119 10.88 -0.48 -10.52
CA ARG A 119 10.68 -0.78 -9.10
C ARG A 119 11.29 0.30 -8.22
N LEU A 120 10.49 0.84 -7.31
CA LEU A 120 10.96 1.71 -6.23
C LEU A 120 10.72 1.04 -4.89
N VAL A 121 11.79 0.72 -4.17
CA VAL A 121 11.71 0.22 -2.79
C VAL A 121 12.25 1.30 -1.85
N ILE A 122 11.45 1.69 -0.87
CA ILE A 122 11.83 2.62 0.19
C ILE A 122 11.71 1.82 1.49
N GLU A 123 12.84 1.47 2.08
CA GLU A 123 12.89 0.55 3.22
C GLU A 123 13.67 1.15 4.39
N ASN A 124 13.03 1.23 5.57
CA ASN A 124 13.55 1.89 6.75
C ASN A 124 14.15 3.27 6.44
N SER A 125 13.47 4.03 5.58
CA SER A 125 14.00 5.26 4.99
C SER A 125 13.03 6.42 5.06
N ARG A 126 13.54 7.63 4.86
CA ARG A 126 12.71 8.83 4.76
C ARG A 126 12.81 9.47 3.38
N ILE A 127 11.68 9.89 2.84
CA ILE A 127 11.60 10.84 1.73
C ILE A 127 10.97 12.15 2.23
N GLY A 128 11.59 13.28 1.88
CA GLY A 128 11.16 14.61 2.29
C GLY A 128 11.50 15.70 1.29
N ALA A 129 10.97 16.90 1.53
CA ALA A 129 11.39 18.13 0.86
C ALA A 129 11.75 19.18 1.94
N VAL A 130 12.90 19.85 1.78
CA VAL A 130 13.54 20.65 2.85
C VAL A 130 13.22 22.13 2.75
N ARG A 131 12.86 22.63 1.58
CA ARG A 131 12.64 24.06 1.34
C ARG A 131 11.38 24.27 0.52
N THR A 132 10.56 25.24 0.93
CA THR A 132 9.61 25.90 0.05
C THR A 132 9.59 27.37 0.46
N GLU A 133 9.82 28.28 -0.48
CA GLU A 133 9.85 29.74 -0.20
C GLU A 133 8.53 30.24 0.42
N ALA A 134 7.42 29.57 0.13
CA ALA A 134 6.09 29.90 0.62
C ALA A 134 5.68 29.13 1.89
N GLY A 135 6.57 28.29 2.44
CA GLY A 135 6.21 27.33 3.47
C GLY A 135 5.29 26.21 2.96
N ASN A 136 5.25 25.11 3.71
CA ASN A 136 4.52 23.89 3.33
C ASN A 136 2.98 24.09 3.27
N ASP A 137 2.43 25.14 3.89
CA ASP A 137 0.99 25.41 3.93
C ASP A 137 0.42 26.01 2.62
N ALA A 138 1.27 26.51 1.71
CA ALA A 138 0.84 27.09 0.42
C ALA A 138 0.57 26.04 -0.69
N CYS A 139 0.82 24.76 -0.42
CA CYS A 139 0.77 23.64 -1.38
C CYS A 139 -0.66 23.17 -1.73
N ARG A 140 -1.58 24.08 -2.05
CA ARG A 140 -3.02 23.79 -2.08
C ARG A 140 -3.56 22.95 -3.25
N LEU A 141 -2.76 22.60 -4.28
CA LEU A 141 -3.35 21.92 -5.45
C LEU A 141 -2.63 20.67 -5.95
N GLU A 142 -1.30 20.56 -5.87
CA GLU A 142 -0.63 19.42 -6.54
C GLU A 142 0.36 18.64 -5.67
N GLY A 143 0.89 19.22 -4.56
CA GLY A 143 1.85 18.55 -3.67
C GLY A 143 3.12 18.07 -4.40
N ASN A 144 4.13 17.63 -3.66
CA ASN A 144 5.21 16.82 -4.25
C ASN A 144 4.65 15.43 -4.60
N ILE A 145 5.26 14.68 -5.52
CA ILE A 145 4.62 13.46 -6.05
C ILE A 145 5.57 12.26 -5.98
N VAL A 146 5.08 11.15 -5.43
CA VAL A 146 5.58 9.80 -5.76
C VAL A 146 4.55 9.15 -6.68
N GLY A 147 4.82 9.20 -7.98
CA GLY A 147 3.91 8.78 -9.04
C GLY A 147 4.22 7.37 -9.51
N VAL A 148 3.23 6.48 -9.46
CA VAL A 148 3.31 5.10 -9.92
C VAL A 148 2.43 4.96 -11.16
N ALA A 149 3.01 5.23 -12.33
CA ALA A 149 2.32 5.02 -13.61
C ALA A 149 2.40 3.55 -14.03
N ALA A 150 3.50 2.88 -13.72
CA ALA A 150 3.70 1.46 -13.96
C ALA A 150 4.71 0.86 -12.97
N GLY A 151 4.85 -0.46 -12.99
CA GLY A 151 5.79 -1.17 -12.13
C GLY A 151 5.30 -1.25 -10.68
N HIS A 152 6.22 -1.15 -9.72
CA HIS A 152 5.92 -1.42 -8.31
C HIS A 152 6.61 -0.43 -7.35
N LEU A 153 5.83 0.15 -6.44
CA LEU A 153 6.29 0.91 -5.28
C LEU A 153 6.12 0.09 -4.00
N ALA A 154 7.20 -0.07 -3.24
CA ALA A 154 7.15 -0.61 -1.88
C ALA A 154 7.65 0.41 -0.86
N LEU A 155 6.83 0.75 0.14
CA LEU A 155 7.17 1.60 1.27
C LEU A 155 7.12 0.76 2.55
N ARG A 156 8.29 0.43 3.13
CA ARG A 156 8.42 -0.53 4.24
C ARG A 156 9.12 0.11 5.43
N GLY A 157 8.48 0.19 6.59
CA GLY A 157 9.08 0.78 7.80
C GLY A 157 9.56 2.23 7.59
N SER A 158 8.98 2.95 6.64
CA SER A 158 9.54 4.18 6.07
C SER A 158 8.62 5.38 6.30
N ALA A 159 9.13 6.58 6.07
CA ALA A 159 8.37 7.81 6.20
C ALA A 159 8.41 8.67 4.94
N ILE A 160 7.24 9.09 4.48
CA ILE A 160 7.09 10.13 3.44
C ILE A 160 6.57 11.39 4.13
N SER A 161 7.25 12.52 3.92
CA SER A 161 6.96 13.82 4.53
C SER A 161 7.20 14.96 3.54
N GLY A 162 6.83 16.19 3.87
CA GLY A 162 7.09 17.35 2.99
C GLY A 162 6.08 17.46 1.84
N ASN A 163 4.79 17.22 2.13
CA ASN A 163 3.68 17.35 1.18
C ASN A 163 3.73 16.43 -0.04
N PHE A 164 4.32 15.25 0.10
CA PHE A 164 4.25 14.25 -0.95
C PHE A 164 2.88 13.58 -0.99
N VAL A 165 2.37 13.40 -2.20
CA VAL A 165 1.23 12.55 -2.55
C VAL A 165 1.76 11.28 -3.17
N VAL A 166 1.43 10.12 -2.61
CA VAL A 166 1.64 8.83 -3.29
C VAL A 166 0.49 8.61 -4.25
N ARG A 167 0.74 8.62 -5.56
CA ARG A 167 -0.29 8.56 -6.60
C ARG A 167 -0.06 7.37 -7.52
N ALA A 168 -0.93 6.36 -7.47
CA ALA A 168 -0.97 5.28 -8.45
C ALA A 168 -2.03 5.52 -9.53
N THR A 169 -1.59 5.40 -10.77
CA THR A 169 -2.45 5.47 -11.97
C THR A 169 -2.40 4.21 -12.83
N GLY A 170 -1.56 3.24 -12.46
CA GLY A 170 -1.48 1.92 -13.10
C GLY A 170 -0.80 0.89 -12.21
N GLY A 171 0.48 1.11 -11.92
CA GLY A 171 1.34 0.15 -11.20
C GLY A 171 0.90 -0.17 -9.76
N ASP A 172 1.66 -1.09 -9.16
CA ASP A 172 1.37 -1.71 -7.87
C ASP A 172 1.91 -0.86 -6.71
N ILE A 173 1.20 -0.88 -5.58
CA ILE A 173 1.62 -0.20 -4.35
C ILE A 173 1.57 -1.16 -3.17
N GLU A 174 2.70 -1.26 -2.47
CA GLU A 174 2.81 -1.88 -1.15
C GLU A 174 3.19 -0.80 -0.13
N ILE A 175 2.41 -0.66 0.94
CA ILE A 175 2.74 0.18 2.09
C ILE A 175 2.66 -0.70 3.34
N ALA A 176 3.78 -0.89 4.02
CA ALA A 176 3.91 -1.68 5.23
C ALA A 176 4.64 -0.90 6.33
N ASP A 177 4.09 -0.86 7.55
CA ASP A 177 4.76 -0.27 8.74
C ASP A 177 5.24 1.18 8.58
N SER A 178 4.59 1.93 7.69
CA SER A 178 5.10 3.22 7.22
C SER A 178 4.24 4.39 7.67
N LEU A 179 4.79 5.59 7.53
CA LEU A 179 4.16 6.87 7.80
C LEU A 179 4.05 7.66 6.50
N VAL A 180 2.86 8.18 6.20
CA VAL A 180 2.68 9.17 5.13
C VAL A 180 2.08 10.42 5.77
N SER A 181 2.86 11.50 5.82
CA SER A 181 2.46 12.77 6.41
C SER A 181 2.44 13.86 5.35
N THR A 182 1.31 14.55 5.25
CA THR A 182 1.12 15.67 4.34
C THR A 182 0.45 16.81 5.08
N SER A 183 0.95 18.04 4.93
CA SER A 183 0.25 19.23 5.43
C SER A 183 -0.78 19.77 4.43
N SER A 184 -0.91 19.14 3.26
CA SER A 184 -1.75 19.58 2.14
C SER A 184 -2.70 18.49 1.64
N HIS A 185 -3.42 18.75 0.54
CA HIS A 185 -4.74 18.21 0.22
C HIS A 185 -4.91 16.68 0.20
N MET A 186 -3.89 15.86 -0.03
CA MET A 186 -4.04 14.40 -0.18
C MET A 186 -2.75 13.66 0.19
N GLY A 187 -2.83 12.54 0.91
CA GLY A 187 -1.64 11.73 1.22
C GLY A 187 -1.44 10.57 0.23
N ILE A 188 -2.53 9.86 -0.10
CA ILE A 188 -2.51 8.68 -0.99
C ILE A 188 -3.66 8.78 -2.00
N SER A 189 -3.39 8.53 -3.28
CA SER A 189 -4.37 8.47 -4.37
C SER A 189 -4.20 7.17 -5.16
N LEU A 190 -5.22 6.32 -5.16
CA LEU A 190 -5.26 5.03 -5.87
C LEU A 190 -6.22 5.09 -7.06
N ALA A 191 -6.13 6.15 -7.88
CA ALA A 191 -7.12 6.41 -8.92
C ALA A 191 -7.09 5.43 -10.10
N GLY A 192 -6.00 4.69 -10.29
CA GLY A 192 -5.85 3.68 -11.34
C GLY A 192 -4.95 2.51 -10.95
N ALA A 193 -4.75 2.27 -9.66
CA ALA A 193 -3.88 1.18 -9.18
C ALA A 193 -4.42 -0.21 -9.57
N SER A 194 -3.51 -1.16 -9.77
CA SER A 194 -3.84 -2.58 -9.95
C SER A 194 -4.35 -3.20 -8.64
N LEU A 195 -5.53 -3.82 -8.71
CA LEU A 195 -6.25 -4.39 -7.57
C LEU A 195 -5.59 -5.63 -6.96
N SER A 196 -5.01 -6.49 -7.80
CA SER A 196 -4.47 -7.78 -7.35
C SER A 196 -3.20 -7.63 -6.52
N HIS A 197 -2.60 -6.44 -6.49
CA HIS A 197 -1.27 -6.21 -5.92
C HIS A 197 -1.17 -4.94 -5.06
N THR A 198 -2.28 -4.23 -4.82
CA THR A 198 -2.28 -3.10 -3.87
C THR A 198 -2.48 -3.60 -2.45
N GLN A 199 -1.47 -3.46 -1.60
CA GLN A 199 -1.52 -3.85 -0.18
C GLN A 199 -1.12 -2.68 0.72
N ILE A 200 -2.02 -2.27 1.62
CA ILE A 200 -1.72 -1.26 2.65
C ILE A 200 -1.91 -1.90 4.02
N ALA A 201 -0.80 -2.18 4.70
CA ALA A 201 -0.77 -2.82 6.01
C ALA A 201 -0.01 -1.97 7.02
N ARG A 202 -0.51 -1.90 8.26
CA ARG A 202 0.16 -1.21 9.38
C ARG A 202 0.56 0.24 9.05
N LEU A 203 -0.27 0.94 8.26
CA LEU A 203 -0.12 2.37 8.04
C LEU A 203 -0.32 3.08 9.39
N ARG A 204 0.77 3.63 9.93
CA ARG A 204 0.83 4.09 11.33
C ARG A 204 0.13 5.41 11.56
N SER A 205 0.17 6.27 10.55
CA SER A 205 -0.56 7.54 10.54
C SER A 205 -0.67 8.06 9.11
N LEU A 206 -1.78 8.76 8.87
CA LEU A 206 -2.08 9.53 7.67
C LEU A 206 -2.51 10.92 8.13
N ASP A 207 -1.54 11.69 8.63
CA ASP A 207 -1.80 13.03 9.14
C ASP A 207 -1.98 14.01 7.98
N HIS A 208 -3.11 14.72 7.96
CA HIS A 208 -3.49 15.66 6.91
C HIS A 208 -4.57 16.64 7.38
N LYS A 209 -4.64 17.79 6.70
CA LYS A 209 -5.56 18.88 7.04
C LYS A 209 -6.88 18.88 6.24
N ILE A 210 -6.95 18.22 5.06
CA ILE A 210 -8.08 18.38 4.11
C ILE A 210 -8.62 17.04 3.55
N TYR A 211 -7.91 16.29 2.68
CA TYR A 211 -8.29 14.92 2.28
C TYR A 211 -7.17 13.93 2.59
N GLY A 212 -7.54 12.73 3.06
CA GLY A 212 -6.56 11.77 3.56
C GLY A 212 -6.13 10.85 2.45
N MET A 213 -7.12 10.12 1.95
CA MET A 213 -6.94 9.06 0.97
C MET A 213 -8.04 9.13 -0.07
N GLU A 214 -7.65 9.11 -1.34
CA GLU A 214 -8.55 8.91 -2.47
C GLU A 214 -8.37 7.51 -3.02
N ILE A 215 -9.48 6.81 -3.22
CA ILE A 215 -9.54 5.51 -3.91
C ILE A 215 -10.48 5.68 -5.10
N GLY A 216 -9.92 5.69 -6.31
CA GLY A 216 -10.67 5.96 -7.52
C GLY A 216 -11.44 4.76 -8.07
N SER A 217 -12.00 4.93 -9.27
CA SER A 217 -12.49 3.80 -10.05
C SER A 217 -11.27 3.05 -10.56
N LEU A 218 -10.96 1.92 -9.92
CA LEU A 218 -9.81 1.09 -10.26
C LEU A 218 -9.98 0.58 -11.70
N GLY A 219 -8.89 0.59 -12.45
CA GLY A 219 -8.88 0.58 -13.91
C GLY A 219 -9.75 -0.53 -14.54
N ARG A 220 -10.42 -0.17 -15.63
CA ARG A 220 -11.08 -1.12 -16.55
C ARG A 220 -10.00 -2.01 -17.17
N LEU A 221 -9.91 -3.27 -16.75
CA LEU A 221 -9.57 -4.32 -17.72
C LEU A 221 -10.75 -4.40 -18.68
N SER A 222 -10.56 -3.80 -19.85
CA SER A 222 -11.35 -4.05 -21.03
C SER A 222 -11.26 -5.53 -21.39
N ASP A 223 -12.06 -6.36 -20.75
CA ASP A 223 -12.65 -7.52 -21.40
C ASP A 223 -13.96 -7.91 -20.71
N MET A 224 -15.01 -7.75 -21.50
CA MET A 224 -16.39 -7.96 -21.14
C MET A 224 -16.67 -9.46 -20.97
N SER A 225 -17.13 -9.84 -19.78
CA SER A 225 -18.25 -10.77 -19.68
C SER A 225 -19.13 -10.37 -18.49
N ASP A 226 -20.41 -10.12 -18.79
CA ASP A 226 -21.45 -9.77 -17.82
C ASP A 226 -21.90 -11.01 -17.05
N GLY A 227 -21.04 -11.48 -16.13
CA GLY A 227 -21.39 -12.52 -15.16
C GLY A 227 -21.94 -11.92 -13.85
N PRO A 228 -22.90 -12.59 -13.18
CA PRO A 228 -23.46 -12.15 -11.89
C PRO A 228 -22.50 -12.30 -10.69
N ASP A 229 -21.31 -12.86 -10.90
CA ASP A 229 -20.24 -13.07 -9.89
C ASP A 229 -19.10 -12.05 -10.01
N ARG A 230 -19.42 -10.77 -10.32
CA ARG A 230 -18.40 -9.72 -10.31
C ARG A 230 -17.92 -9.49 -8.88
N SER A 231 -16.76 -10.05 -8.55
CA SER A 231 -15.98 -9.67 -7.37
C SER A 231 -15.82 -8.15 -7.38
N ASP A 232 -16.53 -7.46 -6.49
CA ASP A 232 -16.34 -6.04 -6.27
C ASP A 232 -14.84 -5.79 -6.10
N SER A 233 -14.27 -4.91 -6.93
CA SER A 233 -12.91 -4.42 -6.80
C SER A 233 -12.69 -3.91 -5.37
N ALA A 234 -11.95 -4.69 -4.58
CA ALA A 234 -11.73 -4.41 -3.17
C ALA A 234 -10.29 -3.96 -2.91
N VAL A 235 -10.13 -2.85 -2.19
CA VAL A 235 -8.84 -2.44 -1.61
C VAL A 235 -8.86 -2.80 -0.14
N THR A 236 -7.90 -3.60 0.30
CA THR A 236 -7.79 -3.99 1.71
C THR A 236 -6.77 -3.12 2.43
N LEU A 237 -7.21 -2.50 3.52
CA LEU A 237 -6.39 -1.84 4.52
C LEU A 237 -6.32 -2.79 5.73
N GLU A 238 -5.11 -3.12 6.19
CA GLU A 238 -4.94 -4.09 7.29
C GLU A 238 -4.20 -3.48 8.48
N GLN A 239 -4.72 -3.66 9.69
CA GLN A 239 -4.03 -3.29 10.94
C GLN A 239 -3.56 -1.82 10.98
N CYS A 240 -4.33 -0.91 10.37
CA CYS A 240 -3.96 0.50 10.24
C CYS A 240 -4.51 1.33 11.40
N THR A 241 -3.83 2.43 11.70
CA THR A 241 -4.36 3.49 12.57
C THR A 241 -4.42 4.77 11.77
N LEU A 242 -5.62 5.16 11.34
CA LEU A 242 -5.82 6.36 10.55
C LEU A 242 -6.42 7.46 11.44
N ARG A 243 -5.62 8.51 11.71
CA ARG A 243 -5.99 9.65 12.58
C ARG A 243 -5.66 10.96 11.87
N GLY A 244 -6.52 11.97 12.00
CA GLY A 244 -6.28 13.29 11.43
C GLY A 244 -7.35 14.31 11.81
N GLY A 245 -7.01 15.60 11.77
CA GLY A 245 -7.89 16.70 12.19
C GLY A 245 -9.05 17.04 11.23
N GLY A 246 -9.10 16.41 10.05
CA GLY A 246 -10.13 16.68 9.02
C GLY A 246 -10.48 15.49 8.11
N ALA A 247 -10.34 14.24 8.55
CA ALA A 247 -10.01 13.16 7.63
C ALA A 247 -11.12 12.63 6.70
N ASP A 248 -10.98 12.84 5.39
CA ASP A 248 -11.82 12.22 4.35
C ASP A 248 -11.15 11.03 3.66
N LEU A 249 -11.81 9.87 3.74
CA LEU A 249 -11.66 8.78 2.78
C LEU A 249 -12.63 9.04 1.62
N HIS A 250 -12.09 9.29 0.44
CA HIS A 250 -12.88 9.53 -0.76
C HIS A 250 -12.83 8.28 -1.65
N VAL A 251 -13.88 7.46 -1.61
CA VAL A 251 -14.04 6.32 -2.53
C VAL A 251 -14.89 6.74 -3.71
N ARG A 252 -14.42 6.47 -4.92
CA ARG A 252 -15.13 6.74 -6.18
C ARG A 252 -15.52 5.43 -6.87
N GLY A 253 -16.52 5.51 -7.76
CA GLY A 253 -16.95 4.36 -8.56
C GLY A 253 -17.68 3.30 -7.74
N ARG A 254 -17.46 2.02 -8.07
CA ARG A 254 -18.06 0.85 -7.38
C ARG A 254 -17.07 0.13 -6.46
N THR A 255 -15.98 0.80 -6.09
CA THR A 255 -14.92 0.22 -5.28
C THR A 255 -15.38 -0.02 -3.85
N THR A 256 -14.99 -1.16 -3.27
CA THR A 256 -15.16 -1.44 -1.85
C THR A 256 -13.81 -1.31 -1.13
N VAL A 257 -13.79 -0.63 0.01
CA VAL A 257 -12.62 -0.63 0.91
C VAL A 257 -12.90 -1.59 2.04
N ILE A 258 -12.03 -2.58 2.23
CA ILE A 258 -12.08 -3.48 3.38
C ILE A 258 -11.06 -2.97 4.40
N ALA A 259 -11.53 -2.44 5.52
CA ALA A 259 -10.68 -1.99 6.61
C ALA A 259 -10.64 -3.05 7.70
N LEU A 260 -9.70 -3.99 7.57
CA LEU A 260 -9.51 -5.12 8.47
C LEU A 260 -8.59 -4.73 9.63
N ASP A 261 -9.08 -4.86 10.86
CA ASP A 261 -8.35 -4.51 12.07
C ASP A 261 -7.86 -3.05 12.10
N CYS A 262 -8.59 -2.16 11.45
CA CYS A 262 -8.25 -0.74 11.36
C CYS A 262 -8.99 0.12 12.39
N ASP A 263 -8.24 0.98 13.07
CA ASP A 263 -8.79 2.12 13.79
C ASP A 263 -9.04 3.27 12.79
N LEU A 264 -10.32 3.51 12.51
CA LEU A 264 -10.81 4.56 11.60
C LEU A 264 -11.55 5.66 12.38
N ASP A 265 -11.40 5.69 13.70
CA ASP A 265 -12.12 6.64 14.54
C ASP A 265 -11.80 8.07 14.09
N SER A 266 -12.83 8.92 14.00
CA SER A 266 -12.80 10.30 13.47
C SER A 266 -12.65 10.47 11.95
N MET A 267 -12.58 9.39 11.16
CA MET A 267 -12.63 9.52 9.70
C MET A 267 -14.06 9.77 9.19
N ARG A 268 -14.17 10.70 8.24
CA ARG A 268 -15.34 10.94 7.40
C ARG A 268 -15.16 10.18 6.08
N PHE A 269 -16.21 9.52 5.65
CA PHE A 269 -16.33 8.91 4.35
C PHE A 269 -17.12 9.87 3.46
N ALA A 270 -16.42 10.45 2.48
CA ALA A 270 -16.96 11.48 1.60
C ALA A 270 -17.10 10.95 0.17
N GLY A 271 -17.65 9.73 -0.01
CA GLY A 271 -17.77 9.09 -1.32
C GLY A 271 -19.00 9.55 -2.11
N GLN A 272 -18.84 9.73 -3.43
CA GLN A 272 -19.96 9.77 -4.39
C GLN A 272 -20.31 8.38 -4.95
N GLY A 273 -19.61 7.34 -4.50
CA GLY A 273 -19.81 5.94 -4.85
C GLY A 273 -19.04 5.00 -3.92
N GLY A 274 -19.25 3.69 -4.09
CA GLY A 274 -18.53 2.64 -3.35
C GLY A 274 -19.04 2.39 -1.92
N ALA A 275 -18.24 1.63 -1.17
CA ALA A 275 -18.53 1.28 0.22
C ALA A 275 -17.25 1.08 1.03
N VAL A 276 -17.34 1.29 2.35
CA VAL A 276 -16.30 0.94 3.31
C VAL A 276 -16.86 -0.14 4.23
N ARG A 277 -16.20 -1.30 4.27
CA ARG A 277 -16.51 -2.41 5.18
C ARG A 277 -15.49 -2.40 6.30
N ARG A 278 -15.91 -2.12 7.53
CA ARG A 278 -15.03 -2.23 8.69
C ARG A 278 -15.10 -3.65 9.22
N GLN A 279 -13.96 -4.32 9.28
CA GLN A 279 -13.84 -5.71 9.72
C GLN A 279 -12.87 -5.84 10.89
N TRP A 280 -13.10 -6.83 11.73
CA TRP A 280 -12.23 -7.16 12.85
C TRP A 280 -11.93 -8.66 12.86
N THR A 281 -10.69 -9.01 13.19
CA THR A 281 -10.31 -10.37 13.50
C THR A 281 -10.81 -10.74 14.89
N VAL A 282 -11.70 -11.73 14.94
CA VAL A 282 -12.31 -12.28 16.16
C VAL A 282 -11.72 -13.65 16.44
N ALA A 283 -11.36 -13.90 17.70
CA ALA A 283 -10.88 -15.20 18.16
C ALA A 283 -12.01 -15.95 18.86
N VAL A 284 -12.48 -17.04 18.25
CA VAL A 284 -13.51 -17.92 18.82
C VAL A 284 -12.82 -19.12 19.45
N ARG A 285 -12.95 -19.25 20.77
CA ARG A 285 -12.44 -20.41 21.52
C ARG A 285 -13.41 -21.57 21.37
N THR A 286 -12.89 -22.72 20.96
CA THR A 286 -13.63 -23.97 20.78
C THR A 286 -13.22 -24.99 21.86
N PRO A 287 -14.07 -26.00 22.14
CA PRO A 287 -13.75 -27.00 23.17
C PRO A 287 -12.55 -27.91 22.82
N SER A 288 -12.25 -28.06 21.53
CA SER A 288 -11.10 -28.83 21.06
C SER A 288 -10.53 -28.25 19.74
N PRO A 289 -9.27 -28.57 19.41
CA PRO A 289 -8.70 -28.32 18.09
C PRO A 289 -9.52 -28.93 16.95
N GLY A 290 -9.40 -28.36 15.75
CA GLY A 290 -10.04 -28.87 14.53
C GLY A 290 -11.54 -28.59 14.41
N CYS A 291 -12.20 -28.12 15.48
CA CYS A 291 -13.57 -27.63 15.45
C CYS A 291 -13.75 -26.57 14.36
N ARG A 292 -14.85 -26.64 13.64
CA ARG A 292 -15.16 -25.74 12.53
C ARG A 292 -16.11 -24.65 13.03
N VAL A 293 -15.74 -23.39 12.87
CA VAL A 293 -16.56 -22.25 13.26
C VAL A 293 -17.08 -21.57 12.01
N VAL A 294 -18.40 -21.39 11.94
CA VAL A 294 -19.07 -20.67 10.86
C VAL A 294 -19.72 -19.44 11.45
N ALA A 295 -19.44 -18.28 10.88
CA ALA A 295 -20.12 -17.03 11.16
C ALA A 295 -21.00 -16.67 9.96
N GLU A 296 -22.29 -16.45 10.19
CA GLU A 296 -23.25 -16.04 9.17
C GLU A 296 -23.92 -14.74 9.61
N SER A 297 -23.99 -13.74 8.75
CA SER A 297 -24.74 -12.51 9.02
C SER A 297 -26.22 -12.84 9.29
N GLU A 298 -26.81 -12.20 10.29
CA GLU A 298 -28.24 -12.38 10.56
C GLU A 298 -29.10 -11.89 9.38
N LYS A 299 -30.34 -12.38 9.30
CA LYS A 299 -31.27 -12.01 8.22
C LYS A 299 -31.59 -10.51 8.29
N GLY A 300 -31.60 -9.84 7.13
CA GLY A 300 -31.96 -8.42 7.02
C GLY A 300 -30.83 -7.46 7.39
N THR A 301 -29.60 -7.94 7.46
CA THR A 301 -28.40 -7.11 7.67
C THR A 301 -27.89 -6.47 6.37
N ALA A 302 -26.96 -5.53 6.51
CA ALA A 302 -26.40 -4.72 5.43
C ALA A 302 -25.72 -5.51 4.30
N LEU A 303 -25.14 -6.66 4.68
CA LEU A 303 -24.28 -7.48 3.87
C LEU A 303 -24.54 -8.95 4.22
N PRO A 304 -25.04 -9.77 3.27
CA PRO A 304 -25.04 -11.21 3.45
C PRO A 304 -23.58 -11.70 3.49
N GLU A 305 -23.10 -12.07 4.67
CA GLU A 305 -21.74 -12.51 4.92
C GLU A 305 -21.75 -13.93 5.51
N ARG A 306 -20.87 -14.80 5.00
CA ARG A 306 -20.60 -16.12 5.56
C ARG A 306 -19.11 -16.36 5.58
N VAL A 307 -18.55 -16.51 6.78
CA VAL A 307 -17.11 -16.73 7.00
C VAL A 307 -16.92 -18.02 7.78
N GLU A 308 -15.89 -18.78 7.44
CA GLU A 308 -15.62 -20.08 8.05
C GLU A 308 -14.14 -20.20 8.40
N ALA A 309 -13.85 -20.76 9.57
CA ALA A 309 -12.49 -21.05 10.01
C ALA A 309 -12.46 -22.36 10.81
N ARG A 310 -11.27 -22.96 10.91
CA ARG A 310 -11.04 -24.11 11.80
C ARG A 310 -10.18 -23.69 12.99
N ALA A 311 -10.46 -24.29 14.14
CA ALA A 311 -9.69 -24.08 15.34
C ALA A 311 -8.30 -24.70 15.20
N ASP A 312 -7.28 -23.91 15.54
CA ASP A 312 -5.89 -24.35 15.58
C ASP A 312 -5.62 -25.31 16.76
N GLU A 313 -4.36 -25.71 16.95
CA GLU A 313 -3.92 -26.59 18.04
C GLU A 313 -4.21 -26.01 19.44
N SER A 314 -4.38 -24.69 19.56
CA SER A 314 -4.76 -24.02 20.80
C SER A 314 -6.28 -23.99 21.04
N GLY A 315 -7.06 -24.57 20.12
CA GLY A 315 -8.52 -24.52 20.16
C GLY A 315 -9.08 -23.15 19.81
N VAL A 316 -8.39 -22.35 18.98
CA VAL A 316 -8.82 -21.02 18.57
C VAL A 316 -9.06 -20.95 17.07
N ALA A 317 -10.27 -20.57 16.66
CA ALA A 317 -10.59 -20.22 15.28
C ALA A 317 -10.59 -18.70 15.13
N ARG A 318 -9.87 -18.17 14.13
CA ARG A 318 -9.82 -16.72 13.84
C ARG A 318 -10.66 -16.42 12.61
N LEU A 319 -11.61 -15.49 12.73
CA LEU A 319 -12.51 -15.06 11.65
C LEU A 319 -12.41 -13.55 11.47
N ALA A 320 -12.39 -13.07 10.22
CA ALA A 320 -12.57 -11.66 9.90
C ALA A 320 -14.07 -11.39 9.75
N LEU A 321 -14.66 -10.63 10.68
CA LEU A 321 -16.10 -10.37 10.72
C LEU A 321 -16.39 -8.89 10.48
N THR A 322 -17.40 -8.59 9.66
CA THR A 322 -17.80 -7.20 9.37
C THR A 322 -18.56 -6.58 10.54
N GLU A 323 -18.06 -5.50 11.11
CA GLU A 323 -18.80 -4.70 12.11
C GLU A 323 -19.97 -3.96 11.44
N TYR A 324 -19.63 -3.16 10.41
CA TYR A 324 -20.59 -2.36 9.66
C TYR A 324 -20.14 -2.13 8.22
N VAL A 325 -21.11 -1.74 7.39
CA VAL A 325 -20.87 -1.23 6.05
C VAL A 325 -21.32 0.24 5.98
N ALA A 326 -20.42 1.13 5.59
CA ALA A 326 -20.74 2.51 5.23
C ALA A 326 -20.87 2.59 3.71
N ARG A 327 -22.03 3.04 3.21
CA ARG A 327 -22.29 3.21 1.76
C ARG A 327 -22.36 4.69 1.41
N ALA A 328 -21.98 5.00 0.17
CA ALA A 328 -22.00 6.38 -0.31
C ALA A 328 -23.44 6.93 -0.33
N GLY A 329 -23.61 8.15 0.16
CA GLY A 329 -24.91 8.83 0.24
C GLY A 329 -24.86 10.22 0.90
N GLY A 330 -23.66 10.77 1.11
CA GLY A 330 -23.38 11.98 1.88
C GLY A 330 -22.11 11.83 2.72
N ASP A 331 -21.80 12.84 3.51
CA ASP A 331 -20.70 12.83 4.48
C ASP A 331 -21.03 11.92 5.67
N VAL A 332 -20.52 10.68 5.66
CA VAL A 332 -20.80 9.70 6.71
C VAL A 332 -19.56 9.52 7.58
N TYR A 333 -19.68 9.73 8.89
CA TYR A 333 -18.60 9.37 9.81
C TYR A 333 -18.47 7.85 9.95
N LEU A 334 -17.25 7.34 9.82
CA LEU A 334 -16.90 5.92 9.94
C LEU A 334 -16.86 5.50 11.42
N ARG A 335 -18.01 5.61 12.10
CA ARG A 335 -18.17 5.28 13.52
C ARG A 335 -19.20 4.17 13.71
N ALA A 336 -18.91 3.29 14.67
CA ALA A 336 -19.84 2.29 15.19
C ALA A 336 -21.19 2.93 15.55
N GLY A 337 -22.31 2.29 15.18
CA GLY A 337 -23.67 2.72 15.53
C GLY A 337 -24.28 3.83 14.65
N ARG A 338 -23.55 4.34 13.65
CA ARG A 338 -24.08 5.28 12.63
C ARG A 338 -24.23 4.67 11.24
N ASN A 339 -23.72 3.46 11.05
CA ASN A 339 -23.66 2.74 9.79
C ASN A 339 -24.44 1.43 9.88
N ASP A 340 -24.67 0.80 8.73
CA ASP A 340 -25.44 -0.43 8.64
C ASP A 340 -24.66 -1.58 9.32
N ALA A 341 -25.09 -1.94 10.53
CA ALA A 341 -24.44 -2.98 11.33
C ALA A 341 -24.67 -4.37 10.73
N THR A 342 -23.69 -5.26 10.93
CA THR A 342 -23.75 -6.66 10.46
C THR A 342 -23.59 -7.61 11.65
N PRO A 343 -24.63 -7.81 12.49
CA PRO A 343 -24.60 -8.85 13.51
C PRO A 343 -24.52 -10.25 12.89
N HIS A 344 -23.83 -11.16 13.58
CA HIS A 344 -23.60 -12.53 13.12
C HIS A 344 -24.21 -13.57 14.05
N ARG A 345 -24.54 -14.71 13.46
CA ARG A 345 -24.72 -15.98 14.14
C ARG A 345 -23.43 -16.79 14.03
N LEU A 346 -22.82 -17.08 15.16
CA LEU A 346 -21.68 -17.98 15.25
C LEU A 346 -22.17 -19.39 15.56
N THR A 347 -21.72 -20.37 14.80
CA THR A 347 -21.99 -21.78 15.03
C THR A 347 -20.67 -22.54 15.09
N VAL A 348 -20.46 -23.31 16.16
CA VAL A 348 -19.33 -24.22 16.30
C VAL A 348 -19.80 -25.63 15.96
N TYR A 349 -19.08 -26.27 15.05
CA TYR A 349 -19.23 -27.67 14.71
C TYR A 349 -18.07 -28.48 15.29
N SER A 350 -18.31 -29.76 15.55
CA SER A 350 -17.28 -30.74 15.87
C SER A 350 -16.20 -30.83 14.79
N ALA A 351 -15.06 -31.44 15.14
CA ALA A 351 -13.91 -31.52 14.23
C ALA A 351 -14.23 -32.24 12.91
N ASP A 352 -15.12 -33.25 12.97
CA ASP A 352 -15.66 -33.96 11.82
C ASP A 352 -16.74 -33.16 11.05
N GLY A 353 -17.16 -32.00 11.57
CA GLY A 353 -18.12 -31.08 10.95
C GLY A 353 -19.59 -31.48 11.09
N ASN A 354 -19.89 -32.64 11.68
CA ASN A 354 -21.22 -33.27 11.61
C ASN A 354 -22.17 -32.88 12.74
N LYS A 355 -21.65 -32.36 13.86
CA LYS A 355 -22.46 -32.02 15.03
C LYS A 355 -22.26 -30.56 15.43
N ILE A 356 -23.36 -29.85 15.64
CA ILE A 356 -23.32 -28.52 16.26
C ILE A 356 -22.99 -28.70 17.75
N ILE A 357 -21.93 -28.03 18.20
CA ILE A 357 -21.47 -28.04 19.58
C ILE A 357 -22.05 -26.85 20.35
N GLY A 358 -22.13 -25.69 19.71
CA GLY A 358 -22.63 -24.47 20.33
C GLY A 358 -23.01 -23.42 19.31
N GLN A 359 -23.89 -22.49 19.72
CA GLN A 359 -24.35 -21.37 18.89
C GLN A 359 -24.46 -20.09 19.68
N LEU A 360 -24.13 -18.97 19.03
CA LEU A 360 -24.33 -17.62 19.55
C LEU A 360 -24.97 -16.76 18.47
N ALA A 361 -26.22 -16.33 18.68
CA ALA A 361 -26.95 -15.45 17.76
C ALA A 361 -26.71 -13.98 18.09
N ASN A 362 -26.94 -13.09 17.10
CA ASN A 362 -26.82 -11.64 17.24
C ASN A 362 -25.48 -11.14 17.81
N TYR A 363 -24.39 -11.87 17.56
CA TYR A 363 -23.05 -11.46 17.95
C TYR A 363 -22.65 -10.19 17.20
N ARG A 364 -22.16 -9.19 17.94
CA ARG A 364 -21.64 -7.95 17.37
C ARG A 364 -20.16 -7.86 17.67
N VAL A 365 -19.37 -7.77 16.61
CA VAL A 365 -17.95 -7.48 16.72
C VAL A 365 -17.74 -5.98 16.87
N LEU A 366 -16.96 -5.56 17.88
CA LEU A 366 -16.80 -4.13 18.21
C LEU A 366 -15.35 -3.67 18.23
N ALA A 367 -14.39 -4.61 18.29
CA ALA A 367 -12.98 -4.29 18.38
C ALA A 367 -12.10 -5.45 17.91
N ARG A 368 -10.86 -5.11 17.56
CA ARG A 368 -9.79 -6.06 17.23
C ARG A 368 -9.52 -7.03 18.38
N GLY A 369 -9.34 -8.31 18.04
CA GLY A 369 -8.88 -9.32 19.00
C GLY A 369 -9.91 -9.68 20.07
N GLN A 370 -11.17 -9.32 19.85
CA GLN A 370 -12.25 -9.72 20.75
C GLN A 370 -12.30 -11.24 20.82
N GLU A 371 -12.17 -11.78 22.03
CA GLU A 371 -12.30 -13.20 22.29
C GLU A 371 -13.76 -13.56 22.59
N VAL A 372 -14.23 -14.66 22.02
CA VAL A 372 -15.57 -15.17 22.23
C VAL A 372 -15.51 -16.63 22.67
N ARG A 373 -16.30 -16.96 23.69
CA ARG A 373 -16.62 -18.34 24.06
C ARG A 373 -18.09 -18.56 23.76
N ILE A 374 -18.38 -19.61 22.99
CA ILE A 374 -19.75 -19.97 22.65
C ILE A 374 -20.21 -20.99 23.71
N PRO A 375 -21.36 -20.74 24.37
CA PRO A 375 -21.85 -21.57 25.47
C PRO A 375 -22.25 -22.99 25.03
#